data_AF-A0A7R9C2Q2-F1
#
_entry.id   AF-A0A7R9C2Q2-F1
#
_cell.length_a   1.000
_cell.length_b   1.000
_cell.length_c   1.000
_cell.angle_alpha   90.00
_cell.angle_beta   90.00
_cell.angle_gamma   90.00
#
_symmetry.space_group_name_H-M   'P 1'
#
loop_
_entity.id
_entity.type
_entity.pdbx_description
1 polymer ?
#
loop_
_entity_poly.entity_id
_entity_poly.type
_entity_poly.pdbx_seq_one_letter_code
_entity_poly.pdbx_strand_id
1 'polypeptide(L)'
;MDHHQQHPKLVTWPKVVLFGDSLTQYSMNPNHGWATILAHSLQRRCDVIVRGFSGYNTIDARHLLPRIANTFDGPVAAVVIFLGTNDAADAVQNVRQHVPLEEYRKNLAWMVKFMQDKGVPREKIILMSPPAADVKKWTRNDRSLAQTEAYARVCEEVAHGANISSINLCKLMQDKFKN
;
A
#
# COMPACT_ATOMS: atom_id res chain seq x y z
N MET A 1 -27.79 24.42 41.82
CA MET A 1 -27.21 25.17 40.68
C MET A 1 -26.24 24.23 40.01
N ASP A 2 -26.47 23.99 38.72
CA ASP A 2 -25.90 22.90 37.93
C ASP A 2 -24.36 22.81 37.97
N HIS A 3 -23.87 21.64 38.35
CA HIS A 3 -22.51 21.23 38.02
C HIS A 3 -22.50 20.89 36.52
N HIS A 4 -22.07 21.84 35.69
CA HIS A 4 -21.75 21.58 34.28
C HIS A 4 -20.62 20.53 34.21
N GLN A 5 -21.02 19.26 34.10
CA GLN A 5 -20.12 18.14 33.87
C GLN A 5 -19.60 18.26 32.45
N GLN A 6 -18.46 18.92 32.28
CA GLN A 6 -17.78 19.00 30.99
C GLN A 6 -17.37 17.58 30.59
N HIS A 7 -18.05 17.01 29.60
CA HIS A 7 -17.64 15.75 29.00
C HIS A 7 -16.23 15.93 28.42
N PRO A 8 -15.31 14.98 28.67
CA PRO A 8 -13.96 15.07 28.14
C PRO A 8 -14.00 15.12 26.61
N LYS A 9 -13.28 16.07 26.00
CA LYS A 9 -13.11 16.12 24.54
C LYS A 9 -12.48 14.82 24.07
N LEU A 10 -13.16 14.12 23.16
CA LEU A 10 -12.63 12.91 22.54
C LEU A 10 -11.38 13.27 21.72
N VAL A 11 -10.28 12.57 21.98
CA VAL A 11 -9.06 12.68 21.18
C VAL A 11 -9.25 11.88 19.90
N THR A 12 -9.12 12.56 18.75
CA THR A 12 -9.07 11.88 17.45
C THR A 12 -7.62 11.80 17.01
N TRP A 13 -7.04 10.60 17.03
CA TRP A 13 -5.67 10.38 16.57
C TRP A 13 -5.60 10.45 15.04
N PRO A 14 -4.53 11.04 14.48
CA PRO A 14 -4.32 10.96 13.05
C PRO A 14 -4.03 9.52 12.61
N LYS A 15 -4.46 9.15 11.41
CA LYS A 15 -4.42 7.78 10.90
C LYS A 15 -3.27 7.57 9.93
N VAL A 16 -2.56 6.46 10.08
CA VAL A 16 -1.68 5.90 9.06
C VAL A 16 -2.39 4.72 8.42
N VAL A 17 -2.79 4.87 7.15
CA VAL A 17 -3.53 3.86 6.40
C VAL A 17 -2.55 3.07 5.54
N LEU A 18 -2.57 1.74 5.68
CA LEU A 18 -1.79 0.82 4.87
C LEU A 18 -2.76 0.03 3.98
N PHE A 19 -2.80 0.33 2.69
CA PHE A 19 -3.70 -0.28 1.72
C PHE A 19 -2.92 -1.11 0.71
N GLY A 20 -3.30 -2.37 0.50
CA GLY A 20 -2.56 -3.23 -0.41
C GLY A 20 -3.03 -4.67 -0.50
N ASP A 21 -2.12 -5.55 -0.89
CA ASP A 21 -2.37 -6.97 -1.11
C ASP A 21 -2.03 -7.85 0.13
N SER A 22 -1.61 -9.10 -0.09
CA SER A 22 -1.18 -10.04 0.95
C SER A 22 0.00 -9.53 1.78
N LEU A 23 0.94 -8.79 1.17
CA LEU A 23 2.09 -8.22 1.88
C LEU A 23 1.65 -7.16 2.90
N THR A 24 0.53 -6.50 2.62
CA THR A 24 -0.13 -5.60 3.57
C THR A 24 -1.01 -6.38 4.54
N GLN A 25 -1.71 -7.44 4.11
CA GLN A 25 -2.60 -8.21 4.98
C GLN A 25 -1.83 -8.88 6.13
N TYR A 26 -0.69 -9.48 5.81
CA TYR A 26 0.15 -10.19 6.78
C TYR A 26 1.19 -9.28 7.46
N SER A 27 1.13 -7.97 7.20
CA SER A 27 2.04 -6.97 7.79
C SER A 27 1.91 -6.84 9.30
N MET A 28 0.79 -7.29 9.88
CA MET A 28 0.53 -7.30 11.33
C MET A 28 0.97 -8.61 12.01
N ASN A 29 1.88 -9.37 11.40
CA ASN A 29 2.47 -10.54 12.04
C ASN A 29 3.11 -10.13 13.40
N PRO A 30 2.82 -10.83 14.50
CA PRO A 30 3.27 -10.43 15.84
C PRO A 30 4.79 -10.55 16.04
N ASN A 31 5.48 -11.40 15.28
CA ASN A 31 6.89 -11.68 15.49
C ASN A 31 7.81 -10.66 14.80
N HIS A 32 7.42 -10.15 13.63
CA HIS A 32 8.27 -9.28 12.79
C HIS A 32 7.50 -8.59 11.65
N GLY A 33 6.19 -8.36 11.82
CA GLY A 33 5.37 -7.65 10.85
C GLY A 33 5.75 -6.16 10.77
N TRP A 34 5.95 -5.63 9.56
CA TRP A 34 6.35 -4.23 9.39
C TRP A 34 5.28 -3.23 9.88
N ALA A 35 3.99 -3.56 9.72
CA ALA A 35 2.91 -2.74 10.28
C ALA A 35 2.83 -2.88 11.80
N THR A 36 3.15 -4.04 12.37
CA THR A 36 3.28 -4.22 13.84
C THR A 36 4.36 -3.30 14.40
N ILE A 37 5.54 -3.26 13.76
CA ILE A 37 6.64 -2.38 14.15
C ILE A 37 6.20 -0.91 14.06
N LEU A 38 5.54 -0.53 12.95
CA LEU A 38 5.04 0.83 12.75
C LEU A 38 4.02 1.22 13.82
N ALA A 39 3.04 0.36 14.11
CA ALA A 39 2.02 0.59 15.13
C ALA A 39 2.63 0.73 16.51
N HIS A 40 3.59 -0.14 16.86
CA HIS A 40 4.34 -0.05 18.11
C HIS A 40 5.10 1.28 18.22
N SER A 41 5.80 1.70 17.17
CA SER A 41 6.53 2.98 17.16
C SER A 41 5.62 4.21 17.21
N LEU A 42 4.39 4.13 16.68
CA LEU A 42 3.44 5.24 16.62
C LEU A 42 2.41 5.24 17.75
N GLN A 43 2.57 4.37 18.75
CA GLN A 43 1.70 4.34 19.93
C GLN A 43 1.55 5.74 20.54
N ARG A 44 0.30 6.11 20.87
CA ARG A 44 -0.09 7.43 21.42
C ARG A 44 0.24 8.62 20.50
N ARG A 45 0.40 8.38 19.19
CA ARG A 45 0.62 9.44 18.19
C ARG A 45 -0.28 9.26 16.97
N CYS A 46 -0.45 8.04 16.49
CA CYS A 46 -1.29 7.73 15.34
C CYS A 46 -1.97 6.37 15.51
N ASP A 47 -3.13 6.21 14.88
CA ASP A 47 -3.75 4.90 14.68
C ASP A 47 -3.24 4.30 13.37
N VAL A 48 -2.76 3.05 13.41
CA VAL A 48 -2.35 2.32 12.20
C VAL A 48 -3.51 1.45 11.74
N ILE A 49 -4.03 1.73 10.54
CA ILE A 49 -5.15 1.02 9.93
C ILE A 49 -4.64 0.17 8.78
N VAL A 50 -4.76 -1.15 8.91
CA VAL A 50 -4.34 -2.09 7.87
C VAL A 50 -5.54 -2.54 7.03
N ARG A 51 -5.40 -2.41 5.72
CA ARG A 51 -6.37 -2.79 4.68
C ARG A 51 -5.65 -3.56 3.57
N GLY A 52 -5.14 -4.73 3.94
CA GLY A 52 -4.51 -5.66 3.01
C GLY A 52 -5.47 -6.77 2.59
N PHE A 53 -5.48 -7.08 1.29
CA PHE A 53 -6.38 -8.08 0.69
C PHE A 53 -5.57 -9.07 -0.14
N SER A 54 -5.33 -10.26 0.43
CA SER A 54 -4.51 -11.29 -0.19
C SER A 54 -5.04 -11.69 -1.57
N GLY A 55 -4.14 -11.71 -2.54
CA GLY A 55 -4.43 -12.04 -3.93
C GLY A 55 -4.90 -10.88 -4.81
N TYR A 56 -5.23 -9.72 -4.23
CA TYR A 56 -5.76 -8.58 -4.98
C TYR A 56 -4.68 -7.90 -5.81
N ASN A 57 -5.03 -7.52 -7.04
CA ASN A 57 -4.22 -6.66 -7.90
C ASN A 57 -4.79 -5.22 -7.93
N THR A 58 -4.24 -4.35 -8.77
CA THR A 58 -4.72 -2.96 -8.85
C THR A 58 -6.11 -2.80 -9.46
N ILE A 59 -6.59 -3.77 -10.25
CA ILE A 59 -7.97 -3.77 -10.76
C ILE A 59 -8.94 -4.01 -9.59
N ASP A 60 -8.69 -5.04 -8.78
CA ASP A 60 -9.52 -5.31 -7.60
C ASP A 60 -9.50 -4.12 -6.62
N ALA A 61 -8.31 -3.58 -6.37
CA ALA A 61 -8.10 -2.44 -5.49
C ALA A 61 -8.87 -1.20 -5.95
N ARG A 62 -8.92 -0.92 -7.25
CA ARG A 62 -9.68 0.20 -7.82
C ARG A 62 -11.18 0.10 -7.53
N HIS A 63 -11.75 -1.09 -7.58
CA HIS A 63 -13.16 -1.31 -7.26
C HIS A 63 -13.44 -1.27 -5.75
N LEU A 64 -12.48 -1.72 -4.95
CA LEU A 64 -12.62 -1.81 -3.50
C LEU A 64 -12.43 -0.47 -2.80
N LEU A 65 -11.44 0.33 -3.22
CA LEU A 65 -11.02 1.55 -2.51
C LEU A 65 -12.19 2.51 -2.22
N PRO A 66 -13.13 2.80 -3.14
CA PRO A 66 -14.29 3.65 -2.85
C PRO A 66 -15.18 3.13 -1.73
N ARG A 67 -15.26 1.80 -1.57
CA ARG A 67 -16.14 1.15 -0.58
C ARG A 67 -15.56 1.19 0.83
N ILE A 68 -14.24 1.24 0.95
CA ILE A 68 -13.54 1.23 2.24
C ILE A 68 -12.95 2.59 2.62
N ALA A 69 -12.99 3.59 1.72
CA ALA A 69 -12.39 4.90 1.95
C ALA A 69 -12.95 5.62 3.18
N ASN A 70 -14.24 5.44 3.49
CA ASN A 70 -14.84 6.02 4.70
C ASN A 70 -14.27 5.41 5.99
N THR A 71 -13.57 4.26 5.93
CA THR A 71 -12.85 3.75 7.11
C THR A 71 -11.62 4.61 7.46
N PHE A 72 -11.26 5.57 6.61
CA PHE A 72 -10.12 6.48 6.79
C PHE A 72 -10.53 7.83 7.43
N ASP A 73 -11.79 8.00 7.83
CA ASP A 73 -12.35 9.28 8.30
C ASP A 73 -11.54 9.95 9.43
N GLY A 74 -11.42 11.27 9.41
CA GLY A 74 -10.64 12.03 10.39
C GLY A 74 -9.24 12.41 9.87
N PRO A 75 -8.35 12.94 10.74
CA PRO A 75 -7.04 13.42 10.31
C PRO A 75 -6.19 12.28 9.77
N VAL A 76 -5.63 12.44 8.58
CA VAL A 76 -4.70 11.47 7.98
C VAL A 76 -3.27 11.94 8.22
N ALA A 77 -2.43 11.06 8.75
CA ALA A 77 -0.98 11.24 8.85
C ALA A 77 -0.26 10.72 7.59
N ALA A 78 -0.65 9.55 7.10
CA ALA A 78 -0.13 8.97 5.87
C ALA A 78 -1.08 7.94 5.25
N VAL A 79 -1.01 7.76 3.94
CA VAL A 79 -1.63 6.67 3.18
C VAL A 79 -0.56 6.00 2.36
N VAL A 80 -0.30 4.73 2.65
CA VAL A 80 0.62 3.89 1.88
C VAL A 80 -0.21 2.97 0.98
N ILE A 81 -0.01 3.07 -0.33
CA ILE A 81 -0.58 2.14 -1.31
C ILE A 81 0.54 1.18 -1.72
N PHE A 82 0.40 -0.09 -1.37
CA PHE A 82 1.40 -1.13 -1.59
C PHE A 82 0.80 -2.28 -2.41
N LEU A 83 0.91 -2.16 -3.74
CA LEU A 83 0.34 -3.05 -4.75
C LEU A 83 1.30 -3.22 -5.93
N GLY A 84 1.10 -4.28 -6.70
CA GLY A 84 1.90 -4.59 -7.89
C GLY A 84 2.50 -6.00 -7.90
N THR A 85 2.53 -6.68 -6.75
CA THR A 85 3.10 -8.04 -6.66
C THR A 85 2.25 -9.06 -7.42
N ASN A 86 0.94 -8.86 -7.41
CA ASN A 86 -0.01 -9.69 -8.15
C ASN A 86 -0.14 -9.27 -9.61
N ASP A 87 -0.14 -7.97 -9.87
CA ASP A 87 -0.11 -7.37 -11.21
C ASP A 87 1.08 -7.89 -12.02
N ALA A 88 2.24 -8.02 -11.36
CA ALA A 88 3.49 -8.56 -11.93
C ALA A 88 3.49 -10.06 -12.19
N ALA A 89 2.38 -10.77 -11.95
CA ALA A 89 2.26 -12.16 -12.32
C ALA A 89 2.41 -12.35 -13.84
N ASP A 90 2.83 -13.53 -14.26
CA ASP A 90 2.98 -13.87 -15.67
C ASP A 90 1.62 -13.89 -16.39
N ALA A 91 1.58 -13.28 -17.57
CA ALA A 91 0.36 -13.08 -18.33
C ALA A 91 -0.26 -14.38 -18.85
N VAL A 92 0.51 -15.47 -18.94
CA VAL A 92 0.04 -16.77 -19.41
C VAL A 92 -0.17 -17.72 -18.24
N GLN A 93 0.80 -17.80 -17.32
CA GLN A 93 0.75 -18.75 -16.21
C GLN A 93 -0.25 -18.34 -15.12
N ASN A 94 -0.52 -17.03 -14.98
CA ASN A 94 -1.45 -16.52 -13.97
C ASN A 94 -2.20 -15.29 -14.48
N VAL A 95 -2.98 -15.52 -15.55
CA VAL A 95 -3.89 -14.56 -16.18
C VAL A 95 -4.79 -13.86 -15.14
N ARG A 96 -5.22 -14.58 -14.10
CA ARG A 96 -6.14 -14.06 -13.09
C ARG A 96 -5.56 -12.88 -12.31
N GLN A 97 -4.26 -12.91 -12.02
CA GLN A 97 -3.61 -11.86 -11.23
C GLN A 97 -2.92 -10.82 -12.10
N HIS A 98 -2.45 -11.21 -13.28
CA HIS A 98 -1.74 -10.33 -14.20
C HIS A 98 -2.54 -9.08 -14.55
N VAL A 99 -1.87 -7.93 -14.51
CA VAL A 99 -2.43 -6.65 -14.98
C VAL A 99 -1.40 -5.97 -15.86
N PRO A 100 -1.66 -5.70 -17.14
CA PRO A 100 -0.68 -5.06 -18.02
C PRO A 100 -0.13 -3.75 -17.45
N LEU A 101 1.15 -3.46 -17.67
CA LEU A 101 1.87 -2.30 -17.09
C LEU A 101 1.13 -0.98 -17.26
N GLU A 102 0.51 -0.76 -18.42
CA GLU A 102 -0.22 0.47 -18.69
C GLU A 102 -1.52 0.58 -17.88
N GLU A 103 -2.20 -0.55 -17.65
CA GLU A 103 -3.39 -0.59 -16.80
C GLU A 103 -3.01 -0.43 -15.32
N TYR A 104 -1.92 -1.08 -14.88
CA TYR A 104 -1.33 -0.87 -13.57
C TYR A 104 -1.01 0.61 -13.31
N ARG A 105 -0.35 1.28 -14.28
CA ARG A 105 -0.07 2.73 -14.23
C ARG A 105 -1.34 3.55 -14.02
N LYS A 106 -2.36 3.31 -14.84
CA LYS A 106 -3.65 4.02 -14.76
C LYS A 106 -4.34 3.79 -13.43
N ASN A 107 -4.30 2.57 -12.90
CA ASN A 107 -4.91 2.23 -11.62
C ASN A 107 -4.20 2.91 -10.46
N LEU A 108 -2.86 2.90 -10.42
CA LEU A 108 -2.10 3.63 -9.41
C LEU A 108 -2.40 5.14 -9.46
N ALA A 109 -2.33 5.74 -10.65
CA ALA A 109 -2.61 7.17 -10.83
C ALA A 109 -4.04 7.52 -10.39
N TRP A 110 -5.01 6.67 -10.72
CA TRP A 110 -6.39 6.84 -10.28
C TRP A 110 -6.53 6.74 -8.75
N MET A 111 -5.87 5.77 -8.10
CA MET A 111 -5.94 5.64 -6.63
C MET A 111 -5.32 6.85 -5.92
N VAL A 112 -4.19 7.37 -6.43
CA VAL A 112 -3.58 8.61 -5.91
C VAL A 112 -4.56 9.78 -6.05
N LYS A 113 -5.12 9.99 -7.24
CA LYS A 113 -6.10 11.05 -7.50
C LYS A 113 -7.33 10.91 -6.61
N PHE A 114 -7.84 9.69 -6.43
CA PHE A 114 -8.98 9.41 -5.56
C PHE A 114 -8.70 9.82 -4.10
N MET A 115 -7.51 9.53 -3.57
CA MET A 115 -7.14 9.94 -2.21
C MET A 115 -6.99 11.46 -2.08
N GLN A 116 -6.44 12.12 -3.11
CA GLN A 116 -6.38 13.59 -3.17
C GLN A 116 -7.78 14.21 -3.18
N ASP A 117 -8.71 13.65 -3.97
CA ASP A 117 -10.10 14.11 -4.05
C ASP A 117 -10.87 13.90 -2.74
N LYS A 118 -10.43 12.94 -1.91
CA LYS A 118 -10.91 12.74 -0.53
C LYS A 118 -10.26 13.69 0.48
N GLY A 119 -9.41 14.62 0.02
CA GLY A 119 -8.77 15.63 0.85
C GLY A 119 -7.49 15.17 1.52
N VAL A 120 -6.90 14.03 1.12
CA VAL A 120 -5.58 13.63 1.62
C VAL A 120 -4.50 14.46 0.91
N PRO A 121 -3.69 15.24 1.62
CA PRO A 121 -2.61 16.01 1.02
C PRO A 121 -1.60 15.11 0.31
N ARG A 122 -1.08 15.58 -0.84
CA ARG A 122 -0.18 14.81 -1.71
C ARG A 122 1.06 14.29 -0.96
N GLU A 123 1.60 15.09 -0.04
CA GLU A 123 2.79 14.78 0.75
C GLU A 123 2.56 13.65 1.78
N LYS A 124 1.29 13.30 2.03
CA LYS A 124 0.90 12.20 2.91
C LYS A 124 0.58 10.92 2.14
N ILE A 125 0.56 10.95 0.81
CA ILE A 125 0.33 9.77 -0.02
C ILE A 125 1.70 9.21 -0.40
N ILE A 126 1.87 7.90 -0.21
CA ILE A 126 3.10 7.18 -0.49
C ILE A 126 2.76 5.98 -1.37
N LEU A 127 3.43 5.85 -2.52
CA LEU A 127 3.40 4.62 -3.29
C LEU A 127 4.58 3.73 -2.90
N MET A 128 4.29 2.49 -2.51
CA MET A 128 5.31 1.49 -2.24
C MET A 128 5.31 0.47 -3.37
N SER A 129 6.45 0.32 -4.05
CA SER A 129 6.59 -0.61 -5.16
C SER A 129 6.47 -2.06 -4.69
N PRO A 130 6.10 -3.01 -5.57
CA PRO A 130 6.29 -4.43 -5.25
C PRO A 130 7.76 -4.71 -4.89
N PRO A 131 8.03 -5.67 -3.97
CA PRO A 131 9.39 -6.11 -3.68
C PRO A 131 9.97 -6.89 -4.87
N ALA A 132 11.29 -7.08 -4.89
CA ALA A 132 11.95 -7.98 -5.82
C ALA A 132 11.47 -9.42 -5.59
N ALA A 133 11.06 -10.11 -6.66
CA ALA A 133 10.64 -11.51 -6.57
C ALA A 133 11.82 -12.42 -6.18
N ASP A 134 11.68 -13.13 -5.07
CA ASP A 134 12.56 -14.25 -4.70
C ASP A 134 12.07 -15.52 -5.43
N VAL A 135 12.52 -15.69 -6.67
CA VAL A 135 12.12 -16.82 -7.53
C VAL A 135 12.53 -18.18 -6.96
N LYS A 136 13.49 -18.25 -6.01
CA LYS A 136 13.88 -19.52 -5.37
C LYS A 136 12.85 -19.94 -4.31
N LYS A 137 12.28 -18.98 -3.57
CA LYS A 137 11.24 -19.25 -2.57
C LYS A 137 9.84 -19.26 -3.15
N TRP A 138 9.63 -18.59 -4.28
CA TRP A 138 8.34 -18.49 -4.92
C TRP A 138 8.08 -19.67 -5.87
N THR A 139 7.51 -20.75 -5.32
CA THR A 139 7.36 -22.04 -6.01
C THR A 139 6.36 -22.07 -7.16
N ARG A 140 5.54 -21.02 -7.34
CA ARG A 140 4.54 -20.96 -8.42
C ARG A 140 5.15 -20.61 -9.78
N ASN A 141 6.40 -20.13 -9.82
CA ASN A 141 7.14 -19.73 -11.03
C ASN A 141 6.45 -18.71 -11.94
N ASP A 142 5.39 -18.06 -11.47
CA ASP A 142 4.56 -17.11 -12.21
C ASP A 142 4.93 -15.65 -11.92
N ARG A 143 6.11 -15.39 -11.33
CA ARG A 143 6.71 -14.05 -11.23
C ARG A 143 8.20 -14.17 -11.51
N SER A 144 8.76 -13.14 -12.12
CA SER A 144 10.20 -12.98 -12.31
C SER A 144 10.71 -11.67 -11.70
N LEU A 145 12.01 -11.61 -11.42
CA LEU A 145 12.67 -10.38 -11.00
C LEU A 145 12.45 -9.27 -12.03
N ALA A 146 12.68 -9.56 -13.32
CA ALA A 146 12.52 -8.61 -14.41
C ALA A 146 11.09 -8.04 -14.52
N GLN A 147 10.06 -8.87 -14.32
CA GLN A 147 8.68 -8.37 -14.23
C GLN A 147 8.53 -7.46 -13.02
N THR A 148 8.85 -7.90 -11.81
CA THR A 148 8.69 -7.05 -10.61
C THR A 148 9.46 -5.73 -10.68
N GLU A 149 10.62 -5.70 -11.34
CA GLU A 149 11.37 -4.48 -11.63
C GLU A 149 10.62 -3.52 -12.56
N ALA A 150 9.98 -4.04 -13.61
CA ALA A 150 9.18 -3.22 -14.51
C ALA A 150 7.99 -2.57 -13.79
N TYR A 151 7.28 -3.31 -12.95
CA TYR A 151 6.18 -2.75 -12.14
C TYR A 151 6.71 -1.77 -11.10
N ALA A 152 7.87 -2.03 -10.50
CA ALA A 152 8.48 -1.10 -9.56
C ALA A 152 8.86 0.25 -10.21
N ARG A 153 9.41 0.23 -11.43
CA ARG A 153 9.67 1.46 -12.20
C ARG A 153 8.39 2.25 -12.48
N VAL A 154 7.34 1.58 -12.95
CA VAL A 154 6.04 2.25 -13.21
C VAL A 154 5.47 2.87 -11.92
N CYS A 155 5.59 2.19 -10.78
CA CYS A 155 5.17 2.71 -9.50
C CYS A 155 5.90 4.02 -9.13
N GLU A 156 7.22 4.08 -9.32
CA GLU A 156 8.01 5.31 -9.09
C GLU A 156 7.66 6.42 -10.08
N GLU A 157 7.48 6.09 -11.36
CA GLU A 157 7.10 7.07 -12.38
C GLU A 157 5.74 7.71 -12.08
N VAL A 158 4.77 6.92 -11.62
CA VAL A 158 3.45 7.46 -11.19
C VAL A 158 3.62 8.37 -9.98
N ALA A 159 4.42 7.99 -8.99
CA ALA A 159 4.66 8.82 -7.81
C ALA A 159 5.32 10.15 -8.18
N HIS A 160 6.36 10.10 -9.02
CA HIS A 160 7.05 11.27 -9.54
C HIS A 160 6.10 12.18 -10.34
N GLY A 161 5.32 11.61 -11.26
CA GLY A 161 4.35 12.36 -12.07
C GLY A 161 3.24 13.01 -11.24
N ALA A 162 2.86 12.41 -10.10
CA ALA A 162 1.88 12.98 -9.18
C ALA A 162 2.50 13.89 -8.09
N ASN A 163 3.83 14.05 -8.09
CA ASN A 163 4.60 14.76 -7.07
C ASN A 163 4.28 14.28 -5.63
N ILE A 164 4.33 12.96 -5.44
CA ILE A 164 4.17 12.28 -4.15
C ILE A 164 5.40 11.44 -3.83
N SER A 165 5.51 10.98 -2.58
CA SER A 165 6.63 10.13 -2.16
C SER A 165 6.49 8.70 -2.70
N SER A 166 7.63 8.08 -3.03
CA SER A 166 7.70 6.64 -3.34
C SER A 166 8.75 5.91 -2.51
N ILE A 167 8.46 4.64 -2.21
CA ILE A 167 9.41 3.69 -1.63
C ILE A 167 9.61 2.57 -2.65
N ASN A 168 10.78 2.53 -3.29
CA ASN A 168 11.15 1.46 -4.21
C ASN A 168 11.72 0.27 -3.44
N LEU A 169 10.81 -0.58 -2.95
CA LEU A 169 11.16 -1.77 -2.21
C LEU A 169 11.87 -2.82 -3.07
N CYS A 170 11.60 -2.84 -4.39
CA CYS A 170 12.31 -3.70 -5.32
C CYS A 170 13.82 -3.44 -5.25
N LYS A 171 14.23 -2.18 -5.47
CA LYS A 171 15.62 -1.74 -5.40
C LYS A 171 16.24 -2.00 -4.02
N LEU A 172 15.52 -1.67 -2.94
CA LEU A 172 16.02 -1.85 -1.56
C LEU A 172 16.24 -3.33 -1.18
N MET A 173 15.54 -4.27 -1.83
CA MET A 173 15.63 -5.70 -1.53
C MET A 173 16.49 -6.48 -2.51
N GLN A 174 16.83 -5.93 -3.68
CA GLN A 174 17.66 -6.62 -4.69
C GLN A 174 19.04 -7.02 -4.17
N ASP A 175 19.67 -6.20 -3.33
CA ASP A 175 21.00 -6.50 -2.79
C ASP A 175 21.00 -7.67 -1.79
N LYS A 176 19.83 -8.10 -1.30
CA LYS A 176 19.69 -9.30 -0.46
C LYS A 176 19.72 -10.61 -1.25
N PHE A 177 19.63 -10.56 -2.58
CA PHE A 177 19.59 -11.75 -3.44
C PHE A 177 20.85 -11.92 -4.30
N LYS A 178 21.82 -11.01 -4.18
CA LYS A 178 23.10 -11.04 -4.91
C LYS A 178 24.22 -11.80 -4.17
N ASN A 179 23.93 -12.41 -3.02
CA ASN A 179 24.87 -13.23 -2.24
C ASN A 179 24.45 -14.69 -2.24
#